data_AF-A0A965EZA8-F1
#
_entry.id   AF-A0A965EZA8-F1
#
_cell.length_a   1.000
_cell.length_b   1.000
_cell.length_c   1.000
_cell.angle_alpha   90.00
_cell.angle_beta   90.00
_cell.angle_gamma   90.00
#
_symmetry.space_group_name_H-M   'P 1'
#
loop_
_entity.id
_entity.type
_entity.pdbx_description
1 polymer ?
#
loop_
_entity_poly.entity_id
_entity_poly.type
_entity_poly.pdbx_seq_one_letter_code
_entity_poly.pdbx_strand_id
1 'polypeptide(L)' 'MTVSVRLESGTTDEFTRFDDRFIKHSDGSLEVVRAGTAPPQSYPAGSWIDVGGDGTRERRRFFRHG' A
#
# COMPACT_ATOMS: atom_id res chain seq x y z
N MET A 1 -6.24 11.28 -7.94
CA MET A 1 -6.03 9.83 -8.19
C MET A 1 -5.84 9.17 -6.84
N THR A 2 -6.68 8.19 -6.51
CA THR A 2 -6.72 7.53 -5.21
C THR A 2 -5.93 6.21 -5.27
N VAL A 3 -5.20 5.91 -4.20
CA VAL A 3 -4.59 4.60 -3.95
C VAL A 3 -5.33 3.96 -2.79
N SER A 4 -5.69 2.69 -2.91
CA SER A 4 -6.32 1.89 -1.86
C SER A 4 -5.37 0.81 -1.37
N VAL A 5 -5.24 0.64 -0.07
CA VAL A 5 -4.55 -0.47 0.58
C VAL A 5 -5.61 -1.42 1.11
N ARG A 6 -5.62 -2.65 0.59
CA ARG A 6 -6.51 -3.70 1.08
C ARG A 6 -5.83 -4.43 2.23
N LEU A 7 -6.55 -4.56 3.34
CA LEU A 7 -6.13 -5.28 4.53
C LEU A 7 -6.63 -6.72 4.53
N GLU A 8 -5.93 -7.58 5.27
CA GLU A 8 -6.35 -8.98 5.45
C GLU A 8 -7.72 -9.07 6.13
N SER A 9 -8.03 -8.10 7.01
CA SER A 9 -9.33 -7.97 7.68
C SER A 9 -10.50 -7.68 6.72
N GLY A 10 -10.23 -7.41 5.44
CA GLY A 10 -11.22 -6.97 4.45
C GLY A 10 -11.46 -5.46 4.44
N THR A 11 -10.85 -4.71 5.36
CA THR A 11 -10.85 -3.24 5.33
C THR A 11 -10.03 -2.71 4.15
N THR A 12 -10.43 -1.57 3.60
CA THR A 12 -9.66 -0.86 2.59
C THR A 12 -9.40 0.56 3.06
N ASP A 13 -8.13 0.94 3.19
CA ASP A 13 -7.72 2.31 3.47
C ASP A 13 -7.46 3.06 2.15
N GLU A 14 -7.94 4.28 2.03
CA GLU A 14 -7.79 5.10 0.84
C GLU A 14 -6.86 6.30 1.07
N PHE A 15 -6.04 6.57 0.07
CA PHE A 15 -4.94 7.54 0.10
C PHE A 15 -4.92 8.38 -1.16
N THR A 16 -4.39 9.59 -1.06
CA THR A 16 -4.31 10.49 -2.20
C THR A 16 -2.93 10.37 -2.85
N ARG A 17 -2.85 9.78 -4.05
CA ARG A 17 -1.59 9.42 -4.73
C ARG A 17 -0.65 10.60 -5.00
N PHE A 18 -1.18 11.82 -5.04
CA PHE A 18 -0.44 12.93 -5.65
C PHE A 18 0.90 13.21 -4.99
N ASP A 19 1.05 12.78 -3.74
CA ASP A 19 2.18 13.16 -2.92
C ASP A 19 2.57 12.01 -1.94
N ASP A 20 1.66 11.05 -1.69
CA ASP A 20 1.93 9.87 -0.86
C ASP A 20 2.82 8.83 -1.58
N ARG A 21 3.83 8.28 -0.88
CA ARG A 21 4.73 7.23 -1.38
C ARG A 21 4.47 5.90 -0.68
N PHE A 22 4.36 4.83 -1.47
CA PHE A 22 4.10 3.47 -0.99
C PHE A 22 5.36 2.62 -1.15
N ILE A 23 5.91 2.14 -0.04
CA ILE A 23 7.17 1.40 0.01
C ILE A 23 6.87 0.00 0.54
N LYS A 24 7.06 -1.01 -0.32
CA LYS A 24 7.01 -2.42 0.09
C LYS A 24 8.39 -2.83 0.57
N HIS A 25 8.51 -3.19 1.84
CA HIS A 25 9.76 -3.67 2.40
C HIS A 25 9.95 -5.17 2.13
N SER A 26 11.21 -5.61 2.19
CA SER A 26 11.58 -7.02 1.99
C SER A 26 11.09 -7.94 3.10
N ASP A 27 10.83 -7.42 4.31
CA ASP A 27 10.21 -8.18 5.40
C ASP A 27 8.70 -8.42 5.19
N GLY A 28 8.11 -7.81 4.15
CA GLY A 28 6.70 -7.94 3.81
C GLY A 28 5.81 -6.83 4.39
N SER A 29 6.34 -5.92 5.20
CA SER A 29 5.62 -4.71 5.61
C SER A 29 5.45 -3.71 4.45
N LEU A 30 4.43 -2.86 4.58
CA LEU A 30 4.17 -1.73 3.69
C LEU A 30 4.23 -0.45 4.49
N GLU A 31 5.08 0.48 4.07
CA GLU A 31 5.13 1.84 4.61
C GLU A 31 4.49 2.80 3.61
N VAL A 32 3.57 3.62 4.10
CA VAL A 32 2.95 4.73 3.38
C VAL A 32 3.49 6.02 3.95
N VAL A 33 4.42 6.62 3.22
CA VAL A 33 4.96 7.94 3.54
C VAL A 33 3.97 8.96 3.03
N ARG A 34 3.26 9.61 3.96
CA ARG A 34 2.30 10.66 3.63
C ARG A 34 3.06 11.93 3.31
N ALA A 35 2.68 12.60 2.23
CA ALA A 35 3.25 13.91 1.95
C ALA A 35 2.53 14.99 2.76
N GLY A 36 3.33 15.82 3.43
CA GLY A 36 2.86 16.84 4.36
C GLY A 36 3.24 16.53 5.80
N THR A 37 2.43 17.01 6.75
CA THR A 37 2.67 16.85 8.19
C THR A 37 1.98 15.62 8.78
N ALA A 38 1.29 14.82 7.95
CA ALA A 38 0.68 13.60 8.40
C ALA A 38 1.78 12.56 8.73
N PRO A 39 1.66 11.84 9.85
CA PRO A 39 2.62 10.80 10.17
C PRO A 39 2.60 9.69 9.10
N PRO A 40 3.76 9.06 8.82
CA PRO A 40 3.80 7.87 7.99
C PRO A 40 2.96 6.76 8.61
N GLN A 41 2.35 5.94 7.77
CA GLN A 41 1.50 4.84 8.17
C GLN A 41 2.12 3.51 7.73
N SER A 42 2.37 2.62 8.68
CA SER A 42 3.00 1.34 8.43
C SER A 42 2.03 0.18 8.66
N TYR A 43 2.01 -0.76 7.73
CA TYR A 43 1.28 -2.02 7.81
C TYR A 43 2.26 -3.17 8.00
N PRO A 44 2.15 -3.96 9.07
CA PRO A 44 3.00 -5.13 9.25
C PRO A 44 2.74 -6.18 8.18
N ALA A 45 3.75 -7.04 7.96
CA ALA A 45 3.61 -8.19 7.08
C ALA A 45 2.40 -9.04 7.50
N GLY A 46 1.57 -9.42 6.52
CA GLY A 46 0.32 -10.16 6.75
C GLY A 46 -0.88 -9.28 7.06
N SER A 47 -0.73 -8.03 7.52
CA SER A 47 -1.89 -7.15 7.77
C SER A 47 -2.45 -6.49 6.50
N TRP A 48 -1.71 -6.52 5.39
CA TRP A 48 -2.13 -5.98 4.10
C TRP A 48 -1.95 -7.03 2.99
N ILE A 49 -2.82 -6.97 1.98
CA ILE A 49 -2.87 -7.97 0.89
C ILE A 49 -2.60 -7.36 -0.48
N ASP A 50 -3.00 -6.11 -0.72
CA ASP A 50 -2.86 -5.48 -2.03
C ASP A 50 -2.83 -3.95 -1.91
N VAL A 51 -2.18 -3.30 -2.88
CA VAL A 51 -2.20 -1.83 -3.04
C VAL A 51 -2.67 -1.55 -4.46
N GLY A 52 -3.88 -1.01 -4.61
CA GLY A 52 -4.50 -0.68 -5.89
C GLY A 52 -4.51 0.82 -6.14
N GLY A 53 -4.26 1.26 -7.38
CA GLY A 53 -4.37 2.68 -7.76
C GLY A 53 -5.33 2.85 -8.93
N ASP A 54 -6.12 3.92 -8.93
CA ASP A 54 -7.08 4.24 -10.01
C ASP A 54 -6.40 4.73 -11.32
N GLY A 55 -5.09 4.92 -11.31
CA GLY A 55 -4.30 5.29 -12.50
C GLY A 55 -3.57 4.10 -13.11
N THR A 56 -4.24 3.38 -14.01
CA THR A 56 -3.63 2.46 -14.99
C THR A 56 -2.92 1.21 -14.43
N ARG A 57 -3.61 0.06 -14.50
CA ARG A 57 -3.06 -1.31 -14.67
C ARG A 57 -1.61 -1.52 -14.18
N GLU A 58 -1.37 -1.58 -12.87
CA GLU A 58 -0.13 -2.19 -12.39
C GLU A 58 -0.38 -3.65 -11.99
N ARG A 59 -0.03 -4.48 -12.97
CA ARG A 59 0.01 -5.93 -13.01
C ARG A 59 0.18 -6.58 -11.64
N ARG A 60 -0.77 -7.47 -11.33
CA ARG A 60 -0.58 -8.69 -10.53
C ARG A 60 0.87 -9.16 -10.61
N ARG A 61 1.68 -8.85 -9.60
CA ARG A 61 2.94 -9.54 -9.34
C ARG A 61 2.92 -9.92 -7.88
N PHE A 62 2.12 -10.96 -7.63
CA PHE A 62 2.35 -11.90 -6.55
C PHE A 62 3.77 -12.45 -6.73
N PHE A 63 4.74 -11.89 -6.02
CA PHE A 63 6.02 -12.59 -5.84
C PHE A 63 5.85 -13.49 -4.62
N ARG A 64 5.40 -14.71 -4.88
CA ARG A 64 5.58 -15.86 -3.98
C ARG A 64 7.03 -16.31 -4.17
N HIS A 65 7.91 -15.99 -3.24
CA HIS A 65 9.21 -16.66 -3.15
C HIS A 65 9.06 -17.83 -2.17
N GLY A 66 9.19 -19.04 -2.72
CA GLY A 66 9.47 -20.26 -1.96
C GLY A 66 10.96 -20.51 -1.86
#